data_AF-A0A1C5RTG4-F1
#
_entry.id   AF-A0A1C5RTG4-F1
#
_cell.length_a   1.000
_cell.length_b   1.000
_cell.length_c   1.000
_cell.angle_alpha   90.00
_cell.angle_beta   90.00
_cell.angle_gamma   90.00
#
_symmetry.space_group_name_H-M   'P 1'
#
loop_
_entity.id
_entity.type
_entity.pdbx_description
1 polymer ?
#
loop_
_entity_poly.entity_id
_entity_poly.type
_entity_poly.pdbx_seq_one_letter_code
_entity_poly.pdbx_strand_id
1 'polypeptide(L)'
;MELVSNLSQFIVTLLGFCLSGIWYLKSRAQAYFLLTCFYGCFALGSLYWTLYLLLFSETPQVFYVSEFGWVASVIFLYLLQYGLSTAEERGFACRKALLSLLIGVPLCMFYCTFGDVLSNLLWCGMMIVISHHSIRGLAYAYTQTGTARELRHFHIGVLCYTAVEYALWTSGCFWSGASISSPYCWFDFLLTLCLLALLPATEKAVVK
;
A
#
# COMPACT_ATOMS: atom_id res chain seq x y z
N MET A 1 -4.83 -18.21 12.19
CA MET A 1 -4.46 -17.73 10.84
C MET A 1 -3.93 -16.31 10.86
N GLU A 2 -4.50 -15.42 11.68
CA GLU A 2 -4.06 -14.01 11.77
C GLU A 2 -2.57 -13.85 12.04
N LEU A 3 -2.04 -14.64 12.97
CA LEU A 3 -0.60 -14.65 13.26
C LEU A 3 0.23 -15.07 12.03
N VAL A 4 -0.24 -16.06 11.27
CA VAL A 4 0.49 -16.56 10.09
C VAL A 4 0.50 -15.52 8.98
N SER A 5 -0.64 -14.88 8.72
CA SER A 5 -0.76 -13.86 7.68
C SER A 5 0.03 -12.60 8.05
N ASN A 6 -0.06 -12.12 9.30
CA ASN A 6 0.74 -10.99 9.79
C ASN A 6 2.25 -11.30 9.80
N LEU A 7 2.65 -12.51 10.20
CA LEU A 7 4.04 -12.93 10.12
C LEU A 7 4.53 -12.97 8.67
N SER A 8 3.69 -13.41 7.73
CA SER A 8 4.04 -13.40 6.31
C SER A 8 4.23 -11.98 5.77
N GLN A 9 3.36 -11.03 6.16
CA GLN A 9 3.52 -9.62 5.81
C GLN A 9 4.80 -9.02 6.41
N PHE A 10 5.09 -9.31 7.68
CA PHE A 10 6.31 -8.88 8.33
C PHE A 10 7.56 -9.41 7.60
N ILE A 11 7.59 -10.70 7.26
CA ILE A 11 8.73 -11.29 6.54
C ILE A 11 8.90 -10.63 5.16
N VAL A 12 7.81 -10.49 4.38
CA VAL A 12 7.86 -9.90 3.04
C VAL A 12 8.30 -8.44 3.08
N THR A 13 7.80 -7.66 4.04
CA THR A 13 8.15 -6.24 4.18
C THR A 13 9.57 -6.07 4.70
N LEU A 14 10.05 -6.93 5.59
CA LEU A 14 11.46 -6.96 6.00
C LEU A 14 12.39 -7.32 4.83
N LEU A 15 12.02 -8.30 4.01
CA LEU A 15 12.76 -8.63 2.80
C LEU A 15 12.76 -7.46 1.81
N GLY A 16 11.61 -6.82 1.61
CA GLY A 16 11.47 -5.61 0.80
C GLY A 16 12.42 -4.51 1.28
N PHE A 17 12.44 -4.22 2.59
CA PHE A 17 13.32 -3.25 3.24
C PHE A 17 14.80 -3.56 2.97
N CYS A 18 15.22 -4.81 3.18
CA CYS A 18 16.60 -5.23 2.96
C CYS A 18 17.01 -5.08 1.48
N LEU A 19 16.18 -5.56 0.55
CA LEU A 19 16.48 -5.54 -0.89
C LEU A 19 16.49 -4.10 -1.43
N SER A 20 15.49 -3.29 -1.11
CA SER A 20 15.45 -1.89 -1.50
C SER A 20 16.61 -1.09 -0.87
N GLY A 21 16.99 -1.43 0.36
CA GLY A 21 18.15 -0.85 1.04
C GLY A 21 19.46 -1.16 0.32
N ILE A 22 19.66 -2.41 -0.10
CA ILE A 22 20.81 -2.81 -0.92
C ILE A 22 20.82 -2.04 -2.25
N TRP A 23 19.67 -1.94 -2.93
CA TRP A 23 19.55 -1.17 -4.18
C TRP A 23 19.85 0.32 -3.99
N TYR A 24 19.41 0.90 -2.88
CA TYR A 24 19.75 2.27 -2.53
C TYR A 24 21.25 2.44 -2.28
N LEU A 25 21.89 1.55 -1.53
CA LEU A 25 23.33 1.62 -1.29
C LEU A 25 24.15 1.50 -2.58
N LYS A 26 23.68 0.70 -3.55
CA LYS A 26 24.34 0.49 -4.85
C LYS A 26 24.16 1.66 -5.83
N SER A 27 22.96 2.19 -5.96
CA SER A 27 22.62 3.19 -6.99
C SER A 27 22.54 4.63 -6.47
N ARG A 28 22.33 4.80 -5.16
CA ARG A 28 22.01 6.07 -4.49
C ARG A 28 20.77 6.79 -5.04
N ALA A 29 19.91 6.09 -5.78
CA ALA A 29 18.68 6.66 -6.29
C ALA A 29 17.67 6.92 -5.16
N GLN A 30 17.10 8.13 -5.12
CA GLN A 30 16.10 8.53 -4.12
C GLN A 30 14.88 7.59 -4.09
N ALA A 31 14.47 7.03 -5.23
CA ALA A 31 13.36 6.09 -5.31
C ALA A 31 13.57 4.86 -4.44
N TYR A 32 14.77 4.27 -4.42
CA TYR A 32 15.05 3.12 -3.56
C TYR A 32 15.15 3.49 -2.08
N PHE A 33 15.57 4.71 -1.76
CA PHE A 33 15.49 5.21 -0.39
C PHE A 33 14.03 5.29 0.09
N LEU A 34 13.15 5.91 -0.70
CA LEU A 34 11.72 6.02 -0.38
C LEU A 34 11.05 4.65 -0.31
N LEU A 35 11.40 3.71 -1.19
CA LEU A 35 10.93 2.33 -1.14
C LEU A 35 11.38 1.61 0.14
N THR A 36 12.62 1.87 0.57
CA THR A 36 13.14 1.35 1.84
C THR A 36 12.37 1.91 3.03
N CYS A 37 12.07 3.21 3.04
CA CYS A 37 11.24 3.82 4.07
C CYS A 37 9.81 3.25 4.08
N PHE A 38 9.19 3.05 2.91
CA PHE A 38 7.90 2.40 2.77
C PHE A 38 7.90 1.01 3.45
N TYR A 39 8.79 0.12 3.02
CA TYR A 39 8.86 -1.23 3.57
C TYR A 39 9.26 -1.25 5.05
N GLY A 40 10.18 -0.37 5.47
CA GLY A 40 10.62 -0.28 6.86
C GLY A 40 9.49 0.16 7.80
N CYS A 41 8.73 1.19 7.43
CA CYS A 41 7.58 1.64 8.20
C CYS A 41 6.47 0.58 8.25
N PHE A 42 6.19 -0.08 7.12
CA PHE A 42 5.21 -1.16 7.08
C PHE A 42 5.66 -2.34 7.96
N ALA A 43 6.92 -2.77 7.85
CA ALA A 43 7.48 -3.86 8.63
C ALA A 43 7.44 -3.57 10.13
N LEU A 44 7.70 -2.33 10.56
CA LEU A 44 7.58 -1.95 11.96
C LEU A 44 6.13 -2.04 12.46
N GLY A 45 5.16 -1.61 11.66
CA GLY A 45 3.74 -1.75 11.98
C GLY A 45 3.32 -3.21 12.11
N SER A 46 3.68 -4.03 11.13
CA SER A 46 3.40 -5.48 11.13
C SER A 46 4.15 -6.23 12.24
N LEU A 47 5.38 -5.82 12.58
CA LEU A 47 6.16 -6.40 13.68
C LEU A 47 5.47 -6.17 15.02
N TYR A 48 5.04 -4.93 15.29
CA TYR A 48 4.31 -4.62 16.51
C TYR A 48 3.04 -5.47 16.63
N TRP A 49 2.24 -5.53 15.57
CA TRP A 49 1.02 -6.33 15.54
C TRP A 49 1.30 -7.82 15.79
N THR A 50 2.30 -8.37 15.09
CA THR A 50 2.70 -9.78 15.19
C THR A 50 3.18 -10.11 16.60
N LEU A 51 4.02 -9.26 17.20
CA LEU A 51 4.52 -9.47 18.56
C LEU A 51 3.39 -9.38 19.58
N TYR A 52 2.45 -8.44 19.41
CA TYR A 52 1.31 -8.32 20.31
C TYR A 52 0.43 -9.57 20.27
N LEU A 53 0.09 -10.05 19.07
CA LEU A 53 -0.64 -11.32 18.91
C LEU A 53 0.12 -12.50 19.53
N LEU A 54 1.44 -12.57 19.35
CA LEU A 54 2.25 -13.68 19.87
C LEU A 54 2.34 -13.68 21.40
N LEU A 55 2.48 -12.50 22.00
CA LEU A 55 2.68 -12.36 23.45
C LEU A 55 1.38 -12.39 24.24
N PHE A 56 0.31 -11.79 23.70
CA PHE A 56 -0.94 -11.59 24.42
C PHE A 56 -2.08 -12.45 23.90
N SER A 57 -1.95 -13.07 22.73
CA SER A 57 -3.03 -13.85 22.07
C SER A 57 -4.33 -13.06 21.87
N GLU A 58 -4.25 -11.73 21.90
CA GLU A 58 -5.35 -10.79 21.74
C GLU A 58 -5.00 -9.77 20.66
N THR A 59 -6.01 -9.20 20.01
CA THR A 59 -5.83 -8.08 19.08
C THR A 59 -5.64 -6.78 19.87
N PRO A 60 -4.63 -5.95 19.54
CA PRO A 60 -4.34 -4.75 20.33
C PRO A 60 -5.51 -3.77 20.31
N GLN A 61 -6.03 -3.42 21.50
CA GLN A 61 -7.13 -2.45 21.67
C GLN A 61 -6.67 -1.00 21.38
N VAL A 62 -5.37 -0.72 21.52
CA VAL A 62 -4.78 0.62 21.37
C VAL A 62 -3.98 0.66 20.06
N PHE A 63 -4.70 0.84 18.97
CA PHE A 63 -4.27 0.75 17.58
C PHE A 63 -3.16 1.73 17.13
N TYR A 64 -2.72 2.69 17.94
CA TYR A 64 -1.90 3.79 17.45
C TYR A 64 -0.52 3.37 16.89
N VAL A 65 0.19 2.43 17.52
CA VAL A 65 1.59 2.16 17.17
C VAL A 65 1.73 1.50 15.79
N SER A 66 0.94 0.46 15.51
CA SER A 66 0.94 -0.20 14.19
C SER A 66 0.37 0.72 13.12
N GLU A 67 -0.71 1.44 13.41
CA GLU A 67 -1.33 2.39 12.48
C GLU A 67 -0.36 3.49 12.08
N PHE A 68 0.43 4.05 13.01
CA PHE A 68 1.45 5.04 12.65
C PHE A 68 2.49 4.47 11.68
N GLY A 69 2.89 3.21 11.86
CA GLY A 69 3.81 2.52 10.94
C GLY A 69 3.20 2.40 9.54
N TRP A 70 1.96 1.93 9.45
CA TRP A 70 1.28 1.75 8.16
C TRP A 70 0.96 3.09 7.49
N VAL A 71 0.49 4.10 8.23
CA VAL A 71 0.26 5.46 7.73
C VAL A 71 1.56 6.07 7.18
N ALA A 72 2.65 5.98 7.94
CA ALA A 72 3.96 6.46 7.48
C ALA A 72 4.41 5.74 6.21
N SER A 73 4.15 4.43 6.10
CA SER A 73 4.47 3.69 4.88
C SER A 73 3.73 4.28 3.67
N VAL A 74 2.43 4.52 3.75
CA VAL A 74 1.64 5.07 2.64
C VAL A 74 2.10 6.48 2.27
N ILE A 75 2.53 7.29 3.23
CA ILE A 75 3.16 8.59 2.96
C ILE A 75 4.44 8.41 2.12
N PHE A 76 5.32 7.48 2.48
CA PHE A 76 6.51 7.18 1.68
C PHE A 76 6.17 6.61 0.31
N LEU A 77 5.11 5.80 0.18
CA LEU A 77 4.63 5.31 -1.10
C LEU A 77 4.12 6.45 -1.99
N TYR A 78 3.40 7.42 -1.42
CA TYR A 78 2.98 8.63 -2.13
C TYR A 78 4.19 9.46 -2.59
N LEU A 79 5.18 9.66 -1.73
CA LEU A 79 6.41 10.39 -2.09
C LEU A 79 7.20 9.65 -3.18
N LEU A 80 7.28 8.32 -3.11
CA LEU A 80 7.89 7.48 -4.12
C LEU A 80 7.18 7.65 -5.46
N GLN A 81 5.85 7.53 -5.46
CA GLN A 81 5.02 7.75 -6.64
C GLN A 81 5.26 9.14 -7.23
N TYR A 82 5.24 10.18 -6.40
CA TYR A 82 5.50 11.55 -6.84
C TYR A 82 6.90 11.74 -7.44
N GLY A 83 7.91 11.11 -6.85
CA GLY A 83 9.30 11.17 -7.30
C GLY A 83 9.57 10.38 -8.59
N LEU A 84 8.81 9.31 -8.83
CA LEU A 84 8.87 8.55 -10.08
C LEU A 84 8.18 9.28 -11.23
N SER A 85 7.07 9.98 -10.96
CA SER A 85 6.31 10.71 -11.96
C SER A 85 7.10 11.85 -12.61
N THR A 86 6.89 12.05 -13.90
CA THR A 86 7.46 13.17 -14.66
C THR A 86 6.62 14.45 -14.49
N ALA A 87 7.14 15.61 -14.93
CA ALA A 87 6.38 16.86 -14.87
C ALA A 87 5.14 16.81 -15.77
N GLU A 88 5.29 16.17 -16.92
CA GLU A 88 4.26 15.93 -17.93
C GLU A 88 3.16 15.03 -17.37
N GLU A 89 3.52 13.92 -16.70
CA GLU A 89 2.57 13.04 -16.03
C GLU A 89 1.78 13.77 -14.94
N ARG A 90 2.46 14.60 -14.14
CA ARG A 90 1.81 15.39 -13.07
C ARG A 90 0.83 16.42 -13.64
N GLY A 91 1.16 17.01 -14.78
CA GLY A 91 0.29 17.94 -15.51
C GLY A 91 -0.81 17.29 -16.35
N PHE A 92 -0.79 15.96 -16.51
CA PHE A 92 -1.72 15.26 -17.39
C PHE A 92 -3.16 15.31 -16.87
N ALA A 93 -4.04 15.95 -17.63
CA ALA A 93 -5.46 16.05 -17.30
C ALA A 93 -6.15 14.69 -17.53
N CYS A 94 -6.52 14.00 -16.45
CA CYS A 94 -7.16 12.69 -16.52
C CYS A 94 -8.48 12.68 -15.73
N ARG A 95 -9.61 12.86 -16.44
CA ARG A 95 -10.95 12.74 -15.82
C ARG A 95 -11.19 11.37 -15.16
N LYS A 96 -10.55 10.32 -15.67
CA LYS A 96 -10.65 8.96 -15.11
C LYS A 96 -10.09 8.89 -13.68
N ALA A 97 -9.18 9.78 -13.30
CA ALA A 97 -8.64 9.81 -11.95
C ALA A 97 -9.72 10.11 -10.88
N LEU A 98 -10.84 10.75 -11.27
CA LEU A 98 -12.00 10.94 -10.40
C LEU A 98 -12.66 9.62 -9.95
N LEU A 99 -12.37 8.50 -10.61
CA LEU A 99 -12.81 7.18 -10.14
C LEU A 99 -12.32 6.86 -8.72
N SER A 100 -11.14 7.36 -8.33
CA SER A 100 -10.66 7.14 -6.95
C SER A 100 -11.56 7.81 -5.93
N LEU A 101 -12.08 9.00 -6.21
CA LEU A 101 -13.05 9.70 -5.37
C LEU A 101 -14.41 9.01 -5.40
N LEU A 102 -14.89 8.63 -6.58
CA LEU A 102 -16.19 7.97 -6.76
C LEU A 102 -16.28 6.64 -6.02
N ILE A 103 -15.17 5.90 -5.88
CA ILE A 103 -15.13 4.64 -5.14
C ILE A 103 -14.77 4.89 -3.67
N GLY A 104 -13.74 5.70 -3.41
CA GLY A 104 -13.19 5.87 -2.07
C GLY A 104 -14.08 6.68 -1.13
N VAL A 105 -14.84 7.67 -1.61
CA VAL A 105 -15.73 8.48 -0.75
C VAL A 105 -16.89 7.63 -0.21
N PRO A 106 -17.63 6.85 -1.02
CA PRO A 106 -18.64 5.92 -0.49
C PRO A 106 -18.08 4.89 0.49
N LEU A 107 -16.91 4.31 0.19
CA LEU A 107 -16.26 3.36 1.11
C LEU A 107 -15.85 4.03 2.43
N CYS A 108 -15.34 5.27 2.37
CA CYS A 108 -14.99 6.04 3.56
C CYS A 108 -16.22 6.30 4.43
N MET A 109 -17.33 6.75 3.84
CA MET A 109 -18.59 6.94 4.56
C MET A 109 -19.07 5.63 5.19
N PHE A 110 -18.96 4.52 4.46
CA PHE A 110 -19.29 3.20 4.96
C PHE A 110 -18.42 2.79 6.15
N TYR A 111 -17.09 2.89 6.08
CA TYR A 111 -16.21 2.50 7.19
C TYR A 111 -16.37 3.39 8.43
N CYS A 112 -16.69 4.67 8.25
CA CYS A 112 -17.02 5.56 9.37
C CYS A 112 -18.26 5.13 10.16
N THR A 113 -19.10 4.21 9.63
CA THR A 113 -20.21 3.61 10.39
C THR A 113 -19.78 2.45 11.30
N PHE A 114 -18.59 1.87 11.08
CA PHE A 114 -18.08 0.70 11.82
C PHE A 114 -16.97 1.02 12.82
N GLY A 115 -16.21 2.10 12.63
CA GLY A 115 -15.02 2.39 13.44
C GLY A 115 -14.75 3.87 13.67
N ASP A 116 -13.57 4.17 14.21
CA ASP A 116 -13.15 5.54 14.51
C ASP A 116 -13.14 6.42 13.25
N VAL A 117 -13.82 7.57 13.33
CA VAL A 117 -14.02 8.46 12.18
C VAL A 117 -12.69 9.04 11.69
N LEU A 118 -11.81 9.43 12.61
CA LEU A 118 -10.55 10.09 12.25
C LEU A 118 -9.61 9.13 11.51
N SER A 119 -9.43 7.92 12.04
CA SER A 119 -8.59 6.88 11.45
C SER A 119 -9.12 6.47 10.07
N ASN A 120 -10.43 6.29 9.93
CA ASN A 120 -11.04 5.94 8.65
C ASN A 120 -10.93 7.06 7.60
N LEU A 121 -11.11 8.33 8.00
CA LEU A 121 -10.91 9.48 7.12
C LEU A 121 -9.46 9.57 6.65
N LEU A 122 -8.51 9.38 7.56
CA LEU A 122 -7.08 9.42 7.25
C LEU A 122 -6.70 8.30 6.27
N TRP A 123 -7.06 7.06 6.59
CA TRP A 123 -6.72 5.89 5.79
C TRP A 123 -7.35 5.95 4.40
N CYS A 124 -8.67 6.19 4.33
CA CYS A 124 -9.36 6.33 3.06
C CYS A 124 -8.86 7.53 2.25
N GLY A 125 -8.57 8.65 2.90
CA GLY A 125 -8.01 9.84 2.25
C GLY A 125 -6.69 9.52 1.56
N MET A 126 -5.78 8.84 2.24
CA MET A 126 -4.52 8.41 1.63
C MET A 126 -4.74 7.44 0.46
N MET A 127 -5.63 6.45 0.62
CA MET A 127 -5.95 5.49 -0.44
C MET A 127 -6.54 6.18 -1.68
N ILE A 128 -7.42 7.16 -1.50
CA ILE A 128 -7.97 7.99 -2.58
C ILE A 128 -6.85 8.74 -3.30
N VAL A 129 -5.93 9.37 -2.57
CA VAL A 129 -4.84 10.18 -3.13
C VAL A 129 -3.90 9.30 -3.96
N ILE A 130 -3.39 8.21 -3.42
CA ILE A 130 -2.46 7.33 -4.16
C ILE A 130 -3.15 6.65 -5.35
N SER A 131 -4.44 6.31 -5.22
CA SER A 131 -5.25 5.78 -6.32
C SER A 131 -5.45 6.82 -7.42
N HIS A 132 -5.77 8.07 -7.06
CA HIS A 132 -5.95 9.17 -8.00
C HIS A 132 -4.68 9.35 -8.87
N HIS A 133 -3.53 9.43 -8.20
CA HIS A 133 -2.25 9.58 -8.87
C HIS A 133 -1.90 8.37 -9.72
N SER A 134 -2.21 7.15 -9.27
CA SER A 134 -1.96 5.93 -10.06
C SER A 134 -2.86 5.82 -11.28
N ILE A 135 -4.14 6.18 -11.19
CA ILE A 135 -5.05 6.15 -12.35
C ILE A 135 -4.60 7.17 -13.40
N ARG A 136 -4.21 8.38 -12.96
CA ARG A 136 -3.64 9.40 -13.86
C ARG A 136 -2.35 8.89 -14.50
N GLY A 137 -1.40 8.43 -13.69
CA GLY A 137 -0.09 7.97 -14.14
C GLY A 137 -0.20 6.77 -15.07
N LEU A 138 -1.12 5.84 -14.79
CA LEU A 138 -1.41 4.71 -15.66
C LEU A 138 -1.97 5.16 -17.02
N ALA A 139 -2.96 6.07 -17.01
CA ALA A 139 -3.53 6.62 -18.24
C ALA A 139 -2.47 7.33 -19.09
N TYR A 140 -1.58 8.09 -18.44
CA TYR A 140 -0.43 8.73 -19.09
C TYR A 140 0.57 7.71 -19.63
N ALA A 141 0.98 6.71 -18.84
CA ALA A 141 1.93 5.68 -19.25
C ALA A 141 1.47 4.90 -20.49
N TYR A 142 0.16 4.72 -20.69
CA TYR A 142 -0.40 4.10 -21.89
C TYR A 142 -0.26 4.95 -23.16
N THR A 143 -0.04 6.26 -23.05
CA THR A 143 0.27 7.12 -24.22
C THR A 143 1.76 7.13 -24.54
N GLN A 144 2.60 6.54 -23.69
CA GLN A 144 4.06 6.54 -23.83
C GLN A 144 4.58 5.27 -24.51
N THR A 145 5.82 5.35 -24.99
CA THR A 145 6.57 4.22 -25.56
C THR A 145 7.92 4.06 -24.85
N GLY A 146 8.52 2.87 -24.96
CA GLY A 146 9.83 2.60 -24.36
C GLY A 146 9.79 2.59 -22.82
N THR A 147 10.87 3.06 -22.18
CA THR A 147 11.05 3.04 -20.72
C THR A 147 9.98 3.82 -19.97
N ALA A 148 9.46 4.91 -20.54
CA ALA A 148 8.37 5.69 -19.95
C ALA A 148 7.06 4.89 -19.80
N ARG A 149 6.84 3.86 -20.64
CA ARG A 149 5.68 2.97 -20.54
C ARG A 149 5.80 1.97 -19.37
N GLU A 150 7.02 1.66 -18.94
CA GLU A 150 7.25 0.67 -17.88
C GLU A 150 6.72 1.13 -16.52
N LEU A 151 6.56 2.45 -16.31
CA LEU A 151 5.91 3.05 -15.14
C LEU A 151 4.48 2.54 -14.90
N ARG A 152 3.81 2.02 -15.94
CA ARG A 152 2.48 1.38 -15.81
C ARG A 152 2.49 0.26 -14.78
N HIS A 153 3.58 -0.51 -14.67
CA HIS A 153 3.65 -1.66 -13.75
C HIS A 153 3.63 -1.17 -12.30
N PHE A 154 4.32 -0.07 -12.02
CA PHE A 154 4.28 0.57 -10.71
C PHE A 154 2.87 1.09 -10.39
N HIS A 155 2.24 1.83 -11.32
CA HIS A 155 0.87 2.33 -11.09
C HIS A 155 -0.16 1.21 -10.93
N ILE A 156 -0.05 0.13 -11.71
CA ILE A 156 -0.88 -1.07 -11.55
C ILE A 156 -0.63 -1.71 -10.19
N GLY A 157 0.63 -1.83 -9.77
CA GLY A 157 0.98 -2.37 -8.45
C GLY A 157 0.36 -1.59 -7.30
N VAL A 158 0.43 -0.25 -7.34
CA VAL A 158 -0.21 0.62 -6.34
C VAL A 158 -1.73 0.49 -6.38
N LEU A 159 -2.35 0.36 -7.56
CA LEU A 159 -3.80 0.16 -7.66
C LEU A 159 -4.24 -1.20 -7.12
N CYS A 160 -3.49 -2.27 -7.40
CA CYS A 160 -3.73 -3.58 -6.81
C CYS A 160 -3.63 -3.51 -5.29
N TYR A 161 -2.58 -2.88 -4.75
CA TYR A 161 -2.43 -2.64 -3.32
C TYR A 161 -3.67 -1.93 -2.74
N THR A 162 -4.10 -0.81 -3.32
CA THR A 162 -5.28 -0.06 -2.83
C THR A 162 -6.59 -0.84 -2.93
N ALA A 163 -6.78 -1.62 -4.00
CA ALA A 163 -7.99 -2.41 -4.19
C ALA A 163 -8.07 -3.54 -3.18
N VAL A 164 -6.94 -4.18 -2.88
CA VAL A 164 -6.85 -5.25 -1.89
C VAL A 164 -6.99 -4.71 -0.47
N GLU A 165 -6.43 -3.54 -0.17
CA GLU A 165 -6.70 -2.80 1.08
C GLU A 165 -8.20 -2.57 1.24
N TYR A 166 -8.88 -1.96 0.26
CA TYR A 166 -10.33 -1.77 0.37
C TYR A 166 -11.10 -3.08 0.55
N ALA A 167 -10.71 -4.14 -0.15
CA ALA A 167 -11.35 -5.45 0.00
C ALA A 167 -11.11 -6.05 1.40
N LEU A 168 -9.89 -5.93 1.93
CA LEU A 168 -9.51 -6.35 3.28
C LEU A 168 -10.36 -5.62 4.32
N TRP A 169 -10.38 -4.29 4.30
CA TRP A 169 -11.16 -3.46 5.22
C TRP A 169 -12.67 -3.75 5.11
N THR A 170 -13.22 -3.82 3.90
CA THR A 170 -14.64 -4.16 3.68
C THR A 170 -14.96 -5.53 4.24
N SER A 171 -14.12 -6.54 3.99
CA SER A 171 -14.36 -7.88 4.52
C SER A 171 -14.24 -7.93 6.05
N GLY A 172 -13.36 -7.12 6.65
CA GLY A 172 -13.23 -6.99 8.10
C GLY A 172 -14.49 -6.45 8.78
N CYS A 173 -15.29 -5.62 8.09
CA CYS A 173 -16.58 -5.13 8.61
C CYS A 173 -17.64 -6.22 8.76
N PHE A 174 -17.59 -7.30 7.96
CA PHE A 174 -18.62 -8.34 7.92
C PHE A 174 -18.17 -9.68 8.53
N TRP A 175 -16.88 -10.00 8.44
CA TRP A 175 -16.34 -11.27 8.91
C TRP A 175 -15.34 -11.04 10.03
N SER A 176 -15.83 -11.10 11.27
CA SER A 176 -14.97 -11.10 12.45
C SER A 176 -14.27 -12.46 12.59
N GLY A 177 -12.97 -12.50 12.26
CA GLY A 177 -12.10 -13.61 12.64
C GLY A 177 -11.24 -14.15 11.51
N ALA A 178 -10.00 -14.48 11.86
CA ALA A 178 -9.03 -15.12 10.98
C ALA A 178 -9.29 -16.62 10.82
N SER A 179 -10.48 -16.98 10.38
CA SER A 179 -10.78 -18.32 9.86
C SER A 179 -10.30 -18.42 8.42
N ILE A 180 -9.84 -19.60 7.99
CA ILE A 180 -9.48 -19.86 6.59
C ILE A 180 -10.68 -19.74 5.64
N SER A 181 -11.89 -19.89 6.17
CA SER A 181 -13.13 -19.69 5.42
C SER A 181 -13.53 -18.21 5.30
N SER A 182 -12.83 -17.30 6.01
CA SER A 182 -13.12 -15.88 5.98
C SER A 182 -12.45 -15.21 4.78
N PRO A 183 -13.17 -14.41 3.97
CA PRO A 183 -12.57 -13.65 2.88
C PRO A 183 -11.49 -12.69 3.36
N TYR A 184 -11.61 -12.18 4.60
CA TYR A 184 -10.59 -11.33 5.24
C TYR A 184 -9.21 -11.97 5.25
N CYS A 185 -9.13 -13.26 5.60
CA CYS A 185 -7.87 -13.99 5.64
C CYS A 185 -7.18 -14.03 4.27
N TRP A 186 -7.95 -14.17 3.19
CA TRP A 186 -7.42 -14.26 1.84
C TRP A 186 -7.00 -12.90 1.28
N PHE A 187 -7.74 -11.84 1.59
CA PHE A 187 -7.32 -10.49 1.25
C PHE A 187 -6.04 -10.08 1.97
N ASP A 188 -5.82 -10.56 3.20
CA ASP A 188 -4.59 -10.31 3.96
C ASP A 188 -3.36 -10.99 3.33
N PHE A 189 -3.52 -12.21 2.83
CA PHE A 189 -2.49 -12.87 2.03
C PHE A 189 -2.29 -12.20 0.66
N LEU A 190 -3.37 -11.76 0.02
CA LEU A 190 -3.28 -11.05 -1.26
C LEU A 190 -2.58 -9.69 -1.09
N LEU A 191 -2.74 -9.03 0.06
CA LEU A 191 -2.04 -7.80 0.40
C LEU A 191 -0.54 -8.06 0.48
N THR A 192 -0.15 -9.17 1.12
CA THR A 192 1.24 -9.65 1.15
C THR A 192 1.83 -9.82 -0.25
N LEU A 193 1.07 -10.41 -1.18
CA LEU A 193 1.50 -10.56 -2.57
C LEU A 193 1.63 -9.20 -3.29
N CYS A 194 0.74 -8.24 -3.02
CA CYS A 194 0.85 -6.89 -3.56
C CYS A 194 2.11 -6.18 -3.04
N LEU A 195 2.41 -6.31 -1.75
CA LEU A 195 3.63 -5.79 -1.14
C LEU A 195 4.87 -6.42 -1.78
N LEU A 196 4.87 -7.73 -2.06
CA LEU A 196 5.97 -8.39 -2.76
C LEU A 196 6.12 -7.89 -4.20
N ALA A 197 5.02 -7.73 -4.93
CA ALA A 197 5.02 -7.32 -6.34
C ALA A 197 5.44 -5.86 -6.55
N LEU A 198 5.27 -4.98 -5.55
CA LEU A 198 5.70 -3.58 -5.61
C LEU A 198 7.23 -3.44 -5.77
N LEU A 199 8.01 -4.40 -5.26
CA LEU A 199 9.47 -4.37 -5.32
C LEU A 199 9.99 -4.42 -6.78
N PRO A 200 9.71 -5.48 -7.57
CA PRO A 200 10.11 -5.53 -8.98
C PRO A 200 9.38 -4.50 -9.85
N ALA A 201 8.17 -4.08 -9.48
CA ALA A 201 7.46 -3.00 -10.19
C ALA A 201 8.19 -1.65 -10.05
N THR A 202 8.73 -1.37 -8.87
CA THR A 202 9.52 -0.15 -8.62
C THR A 202 10.88 -0.23 -9.31
N GLU A 203 11.54 -1.38 -9.28
CA GLU A 203 12.81 -1.57 -10.00
C GLU A 203 12.66 -1.21 -11.49
N LYS A 204 11.65 -1.75 -12.17
CA LYS A 204 11.34 -1.43 -13.57
C LYS A 204 11.07 0.07 -13.81
N ALA A 205 10.50 0.76 -12.83
CA ALA A 205 10.21 2.18 -12.90
C ALA A 205 11.47 3.06 -12.72
N VAL A 206 12.49 2.55 -12.02
CA VAL A 206 13.74 3.28 -11.72
C VAL A 206 14.79 3.08 -12.81
N VAL A 207 14.79 1.94 -13.52
CA VAL A 207 15.67 1.71 -14.68
C VAL A 207 15.26 2.65 -15.82
N LYS A 208 15.85 3.85 -15.79
CA LYS A 208 15.81 4.88 -16.83
C LYS A 208 17.09 4.85 -17.65
#